data_AF-A0A2C9U696-F1
#
_entry.id   AF-A0A2C9U696-F1
#
_cell.length_a   1.000
_cell.length_b   1.000
_cell.length_c   1.000
_cell.angle_alpha   90.00
_cell.angle_beta   90.00
_cell.angle_gamma   90.00
#
_symmetry.space_group_name_H-M   'P 1'
#
loop_
_entity.id
_entity.type
_entity.pdbx_description
1 polymer ?
#
loop_
_entity_poly.entity_id
_entity_poly.type
_entity_poly.pdbx_seq_one_letter_code
_entity_poly.pdbx_strand_id
1 'polypeptide(L)'
;MTQQGEEQEKTADEVFEKMKILEEGMSEFIPVGIQEIDVKKIGLLDILMSTTFGSFKVYEEVICVKILVPERNPLLYKWVLALKQVPLVKELLSPPDKLAPLLQRYRQNALKSSN
;
A
#
# COMPACT_ATOMS: atom_id res chain seq x y z
N MET A 1 8.90 -21.99 18.47
CA MET A 1 8.89 -20.87 17.52
C MET A 1 10.35 -20.54 17.21
N THR A 2 10.72 -20.39 15.95
CA THR A 2 12.09 -19.99 15.56
C THR A 2 12.22 -18.47 15.68
N GLN A 3 13.40 -17.96 16.10
CA GLN A 3 13.67 -16.51 16.25
C GLN A 3 13.26 -15.67 15.03
N GLN A 4 13.39 -16.25 13.84
CA GLN A 4 13.00 -15.62 12.57
C GLN A 4 11.48 -15.34 12.47
N GLY A 5 10.64 -16.18 13.08
CA GLY A 5 9.20 -15.95 13.14
C GLY A 5 8.83 -14.80 14.08
N GLU A 6 9.54 -14.68 15.20
CA GLU A 6 9.32 -13.59 16.19
C GLU A 6 9.82 -12.23 15.66
N GLU A 7 10.92 -12.17 14.92
CA GLU A 7 11.39 -10.93 14.28
C GLU A 7 10.48 -10.47 13.14
N GLN A 8 9.89 -11.40 12.38
CA GLN A 8 8.94 -11.09 11.31
C GLN A 8 7.61 -10.55 11.87
N GLU A 9 7.12 -11.14 12.96
CA GLU A 9 5.92 -10.69 13.65
C GLU A 9 6.10 -9.30 14.26
N LYS A 10 7.22 -9.05 14.94
CA LYS A 10 7.57 -7.73 15.47
C LYS A 10 7.68 -6.66 14.38
N THR A 11 8.25 -7.00 13.23
CA THR A 11 8.37 -6.08 12.09
C THR A 11 6.99 -5.76 11.48
N ALA A 12 6.07 -6.73 11.46
CA ALA A 12 4.71 -6.50 10.98
C ALA A 12 3.94 -5.54 11.90
N ASP A 13 4.07 -5.70 13.22
CA ASP A 13 3.45 -4.80 14.20
C ASP A 13 3.93 -3.36 14.06
N GLU A 14 5.23 -3.15 13.85
CA GLU A 14 5.80 -1.81 13.60
C GLU A 14 5.24 -1.17 12.33
N VAL A 15 4.99 -1.97 11.28
CA VAL A 15 4.37 -1.47 10.04
C VAL A 15 2.90 -1.10 10.31
N PHE A 16 2.15 -1.91 11.04
CA PHE A 16 0.77 -1.60 11.37
C PHE A 16 0.63 -0.34 12.23
N GLU A 17 1.54 -0.13 13.20
CA GLU A 17 1.53 1.09 14.01
C GLU A 17 1.83 2.33 13.16
N LYS A 18 2.81 2.24 12.25
CA LYS A 18 3.09 3.35 11.30
C LYS A 18 1.91 3.62 10.38
N MET A 19 1.21 2.58 9.93
CA MET A 19 0.00 2.72 9.10
C MET A 19 -1.15 3.37 9.87
N LYS A 20 -1.26 3.12 11.18
CA LYS A 20 -2.24 3.77 12.05
C LYS A 20 -1.92 5.27 12.21
N ILE A 21 -0.67 5.62 12.49
CA ILE A 21 -0.23 7.02 12.58
C ILE A 21 -0.50 7.76 11.26
N LEU A 22 -0.24 7.12 10.12
CA LEU A 22 -0.55 7.67 8.81
C LEU A 22 -2.05 7.89 8.65
N GLU A 23 -2.89 6.89 8.93
CA GLU A 23 -4.36 6.99 8.84
C GLU A 23 -4.90 8.16 9.70
N GLU A 24 -4.42 8.29 10.94
CA GLU A 24 -4.81 9.36 11.87
C GLU A 24 -4.38 10.74 11.35
N GLY A 25 -3.11 10.89 10.95
CA GLY A 25 -2.60 12.14 10.39
C GLY A 25 -3.31 12.55 9.11
N MET A 26 -3.77 11.58 8.32
CA MET A 26 -4.49 11.85 7.08
C MET A 26 -5.90 12.40 7.27
N SER A 27 -6.51 12.20 8.45
CA SER A 27 -7.84 12.72 8.75
C SER A 27 -7.93 14.26 8.70
N GLU A 28 -6.80 14.96 8.86
CA GLU A 28 -6.72 16.42 8.77
C GLU A 28 -6.62 16.93 7.32
N PHE A 29 -6.12 16.10 6.39
CA PHE A 29 -5.87 16.48 5.00
C PHE A 29 -6.94 15.98 4.03
N ILE A 30 -7.62 14.89 4.38
CA ILE A 30 -8.69 14.30 3.58
C ILE A 30 -10.04 14.76 4.13
N PRO A 31 -10.82 15.58 3.39
CA PRO A 31 -12.20 15.81 3.76
C PRO A 31 -12.95 14.47 3.85
N VAL A 32 -13.67 14.27 4.96
CA VAL A 32 -14.49 13.07 5.17
C VAL A 32 -15.42 12.89 3.97
N GLY A 33 -15.23 11.81 3.22
CA GLY A 33 -16.07 11.46 2.07
C GLY A 33 -15.52 11.80 0.69
N ILE A 34 -14.19 11.86 0.47
CA ILE A 34 -13.63 11.85 -0.89
C ILE A 34 -14.19 10.64 -1.66
N GLN A 35 -15.04 10.94 -2.64
CA GLN A 35 -15.55 9.98 -3.62
C GLN A 35 -14.93 10.24 -5.00
N GLU A 36 -14.50 11.48 -5.27
CA GLU A 36 -13.97 11.91 -6.56
C GLU A 36 -12.70 12.76 -6.36
N ILE A 37 -11.68 12.49 -7.19
CA ILE A 37 -10.42 13.23 -7.22
C ILE A 37 -10.38 14.05 -8.50
N ASP A 38 -10.29 15.37 -8.35
CA ASP A 38 -10.10 16.27 -9.49
C ASP A 38 -8.67 16.14 -10.00
N VAL A 39 -8.53 15.60 -11.21
CA VAL A 39 -7.23 15.37 -11.87
C VAL A 39 -6.43 16.67 -12.01
N LYS A 40 -7.09 17.83 -12.12
CA LYS A 40 -6.43 19.14 -12.20
C LYS A 40 -5.88 19.62 -10.86
N LYS A 41 -6.21 18.95 -9.76
CA LYS A 41 -5.81 19.29 -8.38
C LYS A 41 -4.99 18.19 -7.71
N ILE A 42 -4.47 17.22 -8.47
CA ILE A 42 -3.55 16.21 -7.95
C ILE A 42 -2.36 16.90 -7.28
N GLY A 43 -2.23 16.70 -5.98
CA GLY A 43 -1.14 17.22 -5.17
C GLY A 43 -0.02 16.20 -4.95
N LEU A 44 1.00 16.62 -4.21
CA LEU A 44 2.13 15.76 -3.85
C LEU A 44 1.69 14.50 -3.10
N LEU A 45 0.70 14.64 -2.22
CA LEU A 45 0.25 13.54 -1.37
C LEU A 45 -0.53 12.49 -2.19
N ASP A 46 -1.36 12.92 -3.14
CA ASP A 46 -2.03 12.01 -4.09
C ASP A 46 -1.01 11.18 -4.89
N ILE A 47 0.09 11.82 -5.34
CA ILE A 47 1.19 11.15 -6.05
C ILE A 47 1.88 10.14 -5.14
N LEU A 48 2.27 10.55 -3.92
CA LEU A 48 2.94 9.68 -2.96
C LEU A 48 2.07 8.46 -2.61
N MET A 49 0.76 8.66 -2.42
CA MET A 49 -0.17 7.57 -2.12
C MET A 49 -0.37 6.64 -3.31
N SER A 50 -0.44 7.19 -4.52
CA SER A 50 -0.56 6.40 -5.74
C SER A 50 0.68 5.55 -6.01
N THR A 51 1.89 6.08 -5.81
CA THR A 51 3.14 5.33 -6.01
C THR A 51 3.37 4.29 -4.92
N THR A 52 3.07 4.62 -3.67
CA THR A 52 3.28 3.73 -2.53
C THR A 52 2.25 2.62 -2.48
N PHE A 53 0.97 2.95 -2.65
CA PHE A 53 -0.14 2.02 -2.42
C PHE A 53 -0.94 1.69 -3.67
N GLY A 54 -0.73 2.34 -4.80
CA GLY A 54 -1.56 2.11 -6.00
C GLY A 54 -1.54 0.64 -6.47
N SER A 55 -0.47 -0.10 -6.23
CA SER A 55 -0.36 -1.53 -6.54
C SER A 55 -0.56 -2.46 -5.33
N PHE A 56 -1.16 -1.98 -4.23
CA PHE A 56 -1.25 -2.72 -2.97
C PHE A 56 -1.80 -4.14 -3.13
N LYS A 57 -2.84 -4.35 -3.95
CA LYS A 57 -3.41 -5.69 -4.19
C LYS A 57 -2.37 -6.68 -4.72
N VAL A 58 -1.51 -6.24 -5.65
CA VAL A 58 -0.45 -7.08 -6.22
C VAL A 58 0.60 -7.38 -5.16
N TYR A 59 0.92 -6.41 -4.30
CA TYR A 59 1.78 -6.67 -3.16
C TYR A 59 1.14 -7.74 -2.28
N GLU A 60 -0.09 -7.55 -1.80
CA GLU A 60 -0.77 -8.50 -0.90
C GLU A 60 -0.82 -9.93 -1.45
N GLU A 61 -1.08 -10.09 -2.76
CA GLU A 61 -1.09 -11.38 -3.43
C GLU A 61 0.30 -12.06 -3.44
N VAL A 62 1.36 -11.29 -3.65
CA VAL A 62 2.72 -11.84 -3.77
C VAL A 62 3.41 -12.03 -2.42
N ILE A 63 3.22 -11.08 -1.50
CA ILE A 63 3.86 -11.11 -0.18
C ILE A 63 3.00 -11.82 0.88
N CYS A 64 1.77 -12.20 0.55
CA CYS A 64 0.82 -12.86 1.46
C CYS A 64 0.57 -12.09 2.78
N VAL A 65 0.72 -10.76 2.75
CA VAL A 65 0.51 -9.85 3.89
C VAL A 65 -0.49 -8.79 3.48
N LYS A 66 -1.47 -8.51 4.35
CA LYS A 66 -2.42 -7.42 4.14
C LYS A 66 -1.78 -6.07 4.46
N ILE A 67 -1.75 -5.18 3.48
CA ILE A 67 -1.13 -3.85 3.61
C ILE A 67 -2.19 -2.80 3.92
N LEU A 68 -3.30 -2.79 3.17
CA LEU A 68 -4.42 -1.87 3.41
C LEU A 68 -5.65 -2.67 3.81
N VAL A 69 -5.95 -2.67 5.09
CA VAL A 69 -7.10 -3.36 5.68
C VAL A 69 -8.22 -2.35 5.87
N PRO A 70 -9.38 -2.48 5.19
CA PRO A 70 -10.48 -1.50 5.28
C PRO A 70 -10.94 -1.19 6.71
N GLU A 71 -10.90 -2.18 7.60
CA GLU A 71 -11.32 -2.05 8.99
C GLU A 71 -10.29 -1.28 9.84
N ARG A 72 -9.02 -1.26 9.44
CA ARG A 72 -7.92 -0.59 10.15
C ARG A 72 -7.56 0.76 9.54
N ASN A 73 -7.72 0.89 8.22
CA ASN A 73 -7.29 2.04 7.43
C ASN A 73 -8.41 2.52 6.49
N PRO A 74 -9.62 2.83 7.01
CA PRO A 74 -10.79 3.12 6.16
C PRO A 74 -10.63 4.34 5.24
N LEU A 75 -9.93 5.40 5.70
CA LEU A 75 -9.68 6.60 4.91
C LEU A 75 -8.64 6.33 3.83
N LEU A 76 -7.48 5.79 4.20
CA LEU A 76 -6.42 5.45 3.23
C LEU A 76 -6.93 4.47 2.19
N TYR A 77 -7.70 3.45 2.59
CA TYR A 77 -8.27 2.46 1.68
C TYR A 77 -9.19 3.12 0.65
N LYS A 78 -10.15 3.94 1.11
CA LYS A 78 -11.08 4.64 0.20
C LYS A 78 -10.34 5.60 -0.73
N TRP A 79 -9.37 6.34 -0.21
CA TRP A 79 -8.63 7.32 -0.99
C TRP A 79 -7.76 6.67 -2.05
N VAL A 80 -7.03 5.61 -1.72
CA VAL A 80 -6.23 4.85 -2.69
C VAL A 80 -7.13 4.24 -3.77
N LEU A 81 -8.32 3.74 -3.41
CA LEU A 81 -9.29 3.28 -4.41
C LEU A 81 -9.77 4.41 -5.33
N ALA A 82 -10.03 5.61 -4.80
CA ALA A 82 -10.39 6.78 -5.61
C ALA A 82 -9.25 7.22 -6.53
N LEU A 83 -8.01 7.27 -6.04
CA LEU A 83 -6.81 7.56 -6.83
C LEU A 83 -6.64 6.57 -7.98
N LYS A 84 -6.84 5.28 -7.72
CA LYS A 84 -6.80 4.24 -8.75
C LYS A 84 -7.88 4.41 -9.82
N GLN A 85 -8.93 5.20 -9.61
CA GLN A 85 -9.93 5.48 -10.64
C GLN A 85 -9.52 6.59 -11.60
N VAL A 86 -8.57 7.44 -11.20
CA VAL A 86 -8.02 8.50 -12.04
C VAL A 86 -7.28 7.88 -13.24
N PRO A 87 -7.64 8.24 -14.50
CA PRO A 87 -7.02 7.67 -15.70
C PRO A 87 -5.49 7.78 -15.72
N LEU A 88 -4.95 8.94 -15.35
CA LEU A 88 -3.51 9.17 -15.27
C LEU A 88 -2.82 8.21 -14.30
N VAL A 89 -3.43 7.94 -13.14
CA VAL A 89 -2.87 7.00 -12.16
C VAL A 89 -2.92 5.58 -12.72
N LYS A 90 -4.01 5.17 -13.39
CA LYS A 90 -4.12 3.85 -14.01
C LYS A 90 -3.02 3.60 -15.05
N GLU A 91 -2.68 4.61 -15.85
CA GLU A 91 -1.62 4.53 -16.84
C GLU A 91 -0.21 4.42 -16.23
N LEU A 92 0.00 5.03 -15.05
CA LEU A 92 1.27 4.98 -14.33
C LEU A 92 1.47 3.67 -13.55
N LEU A 93 0.39 3.01 -13.12
CA LEU A 93 0.51 1.76 -12.39
C LEU A 93 0.98 0.64 -13.31
N SER A 94 2.06 -0.02 -12.90
CA SER A 94 2.60 -1.15 -13.65
C SER A 94 1.56 -2.27 -13.78
N PRO A 95 1.43 -2.88 -14.98
CA PRO A 95 0.54 -4.01 -15.18
C PRO A 95 0.83 -5.14 -14.16
N PRO A 96 -0.20 -5.70 -13.50
CA PRO A 96 -0.01 -6.74 -12.47
C PRO A 96 0.80 -7.95 -12.93
N ASP A 97 0.65 -8.34 -14.20
CA ASP A 97 1.36 -9.43 -14.88
C ASP A 97 2.88 -9.21 -14.96
N LYS A 98 3.34 -7.96 -14.95
CA LYS A 98 4.77 -7.60 -14.91
C LYS A 98 5.27 -7.37 -13.50
N LEU A 99 4.43 -6.77 -12.66
CA LEU A 99 4.80 -6.41 -11.29
C LEU A 99 4.88 -7.65 -10.38
N ALA A 100 3.95 -8.60 -10.51
CA ALA A 100 3.93 -9.78 -9.65
C ALA A 100 5.19 -10.66 -9.77
N PRO A 101 5.70 -11.01 -10.97
CA PRO A 101 6.94 -11.79 -11.10
C PRO A 101 8.16 -11.05 -10.53
N LEU A 102 8.21 -9.72 -10.68
CA LEU A 102 9.29 -8.90 -10.13
C LEU A 102 9.28 -8.96 -8.59
N LEU A 103 8.12 -8.77 -7.98
CA LEU A 103 7.94 -8.88 -6.52
C LEU A 103 8.25 -10.29 -6.00
N GLN A 104 7.85 -11.33 -6.74
CA GLN A 104 8.17 -12.71 -6.39
C GLN A 104 9.68 -12.94 -6.38
N ARG A 105 10.39 -12.39 -7.37
CA ARG A 105 11.86 -12.44 -7.43
C ARG A 105 12.49 -11.74 -6.22
N TYR A 106 12.01 -10.56 -5.85
CA TYR A 106 12.49 -9.86 -4.64
C TYR A 106 12.23 -10.67 -3.38
N ARG A 107 11.03 -11.22 -3.20
CA ARG A 107 10.66 -12.07 -2.07
C ARG A 107 11.57 -13.30 -1.98
N GLN A 108 11.79 -13.99 -3.10
CA GLN A 108 12.66 -15.17 -3.15
C GLN A 108 14.11 -14.81 -2.80
N ASN A 109 14.62 -13.68 -3.29
CA ASN A 109 15.97 -13.23 -2.95
C ASN A 109 16.09 -12.91 -1.46
N ALA A 110 15.12 -12.21 -0.88
CA ALA A 110 15.11 -11.89 0.55
C ALA A 110 15.09 -13.16 1.42
N LEU A 111 14.28 -14.16 1.05
CA LEU A 111 14.24 -15.44 1.75
C LEU A 111 15.55 -16.22 1.63
N LYS A 112 16.21 -16.18 0.47
CA LYS A 112 17.53 -16.82 0.26
C LYS A 112 18.64 -16.15 1.08
N SER A 113 18.59 -14.83 1.24
CA SER A 113 19.57 -14.07 2.04
C SER A 113 19.37 -14.22 3.56
N SER A 114 18.29 -14.87 3.99
CA SER A 114 17.95 -15.10 5.39
C SER A 114 18.31 -16.51 5.89
N ASN A 115 18.98 -17.33 5.06
CA ASN A 115 19.48 -18.66 5.37
C ASN A 115 21.00 -18.70 5.51
#